data_AF-A0A834XVT8-F1
#
_entry.id   AF-A0A834XVT8-F1
#
_cell.length_a   1.000
_cell.length_b   1.000
_cell.length_c   1.000
_cell.angle_alpha   90.00
_cell.angle_beta   90.00
_cell.angle_gamma   90.00
#
_symmetry.space_group_name_H-M   'P 1'
#
loop_
_entity.id
_entity.type
_entity.pdbx_description
1 polymer ?
#
loop_
_entity_poly.entity_id
_entity_poly.type
_entity_poly.pdbx_seq_one_letter_code
_entity_poly.pdbx_strand_id
1 'polypeptide(L)'
;MKNKHDMCDNISRDKNILRSLSPSEHINHLSNYDRVPEKKKKCLQYPHKGPVVRKKLERAKLTGWDCDKCEKYYKSLGLSPEKLKKRKNLSSRHRSEYNERYETPPGFWDPTFSQSSIPPDSDTD
;
A
#
# COMPACT_ATOMS: atom_id res chain seq x y z
N MET A 1 -31.00 -0.82 -6.22
CA MET A 1 -29.83 -1.49 -6.84
C MET A 1 -29.11 -0.44 -7.68
N LYS A 2 -27.86 -0.09 -7.37
CA LYS A 2 -27.08 0.84 -8.22
C LYS A 2 -25.82 0.09 -8.67
N ASN A 3 -25.63 0.05 -9.98
CA ASN A 3 -24.74 -0.85 -10.71
C ASN A 3 -23.25 -0.48 -10.55
N LYS A 4 -22.39 -1.49 -10.69
CA LYS A 4 -20.93 -1.48 -10.42
C LYS A 4 -20.07 -0.77 -11.48
N HIS A 5 -20.63 -0.04 -12.45
CA HIS A 5 -19.86 0.37 -13.64
C HIS A 5 -19.33 1.82 -13.65
N ASP A 6 -19.73 2.70 -12.74
CA ASP A 6 -19.44 4.14 -12.89
C ASP A 6 -18.29 4.66 -12.01
N MET A 7 -17.13 4.01 -12.00
CA MET A 7 -16.01 4.39 -11.11
C MET A 7 -14.61 4.29 -11.77
N CYS A 8 -14.40 4.78 -13.00
CA CYS A 8 -13.03 5.05 -13.48
C CYS A 8 -12.79 6.31 -14.34
N ASP A 9 -13.81 7.05 -14.76
CA ASP A 9 -13.57 8.11 -15.76
C ASP A 9 -13.01 9.44 -15.22
N ASN A 10 -12.90 9.60 -13.90
CA ASN A 10 -12.54 10.89 -13.31
C ASN A 10 -11.03 11.11 -13.12
N ILE A 11 -10.17 10.10 -13.27
CA ILE A 11 -8.71 10.29 -13.14
C ILE A 11 -8.11 10.85 -14.44
N SER A 12 -8.69 10.50 -15.60
CA SER A 12 -8.20 10.98 -16.91
C SER A 12 -8.63 12.43 -17.19
N ARG A 13 -9.76 12.89 -16.63
CA ARG A 13 -10.27 14.26 -16.82
C ARG A 13 -9.39 15.31 -16.12
N ASP A 14 -8.94 15.07 -14.90
CA ASP A 14 -8.16 16.04 -14.12
C ASP A 14 -6.78 16.36 -14.75
N LYS A 15 -6.13 15.36 -15.36
CA LYS A 15 -4.86 15.56 -16.08
C LYS A 15 -5.03 16.33 -17.39
N ASN A 16 -6.21 16.23 -18.01
CA ASN A 16 -6.51 16.91 -19.27
C ASN A 16 -6.91 18.38 -19.05
N ILE A 17 -7.48 18.71 -17.88
CA ILE A 17 -7.81 20.10 -17.49
C ILE A 17 -6.53 20.93 -17.26
N LEU A 18 -5.52 20.37 -16.60
CA LEU A 18 -4.23 21.07 -16.39
C LEU A 18 -3.47 21.34 -17.70
N ARG A 19 -3.76 20.57 -18.75
CA ARG A 19 -3.13 20.72 -20.08
C ARG A 19 -3.81 21.77 -20.95
N SER A 20 -5.03 22.19 -20.59
CA SER A 20 -5.84 23.15 -21.35
C SER A 20 -5.91 24.55 -20.74
N LEU A 21 -5.28 24.79 -19.59
CA LEU A 21 -5.31 26.09 -18.91
C LEU A 21 -4.17 26.99 -19.39
N SER A 22 -4.47 28.28 -19.52
CA SER A 22 -3.51 29.28 -19.94
C SER A 22 -2.43 29.52 -18.87
N PRO A 23 -1.21 29.98 -19.24
CA PRO A 23 -0.12 30.17 -18.27
C PRO A 23 -0.45 31.09 -17.08
N SER A 24 -1.41 32.02 -17.25
CA SER A 24 -1.87 32.92 -16.17
C SER A 24 -2.76 32.23 -15.13
N GLU A 25 -3.45 31.16 -15.49
CA GLU A 25 -4.34 30.42 -14.58
C GLU A 25 -3.57 29.44 -13.68
N HIS A 26 -2.38 29.03 -14.09
CA HIS A 26 -1.49 28.17 -13.29
C HIS A 26 -0.94 28.87 -12.03
N ILE A 27 -0.86 30.20 -12.03
CA ILE A 27 -0.31 30.99 -10.91
C ILE A 27 -1.29 31.04 -9.72
N ASN A 28 -2.60 30.98 -9.97
CA ASN A 28 -3.62 31.05 -8.92
C ASN A 28 -3.81 29.76 -8.10
N HIS A 29 -3.21 28.64 -8.53
CA HIS A 29 -3.28 27.39 -7.76
C HIS A 29 -2.22 27.30 -6.64
N LEU A 30 -1.16 28.12 -6.68
CA LEU A 30 -0.12 28.16 -5.64
C LEU A 30 -0.31 29.27 -4.59
N SER A 31 -1.27 30.18 -4.76
CA SER A 31 -1.38 31.38 -3.90
C SER A 31 -2.23 31.19 -2.64
N ASN A 32 -2.76 29.99 -2.37
CA ASN A 32 -3.65 29.77 -1.22
C ASN A 32 -3.13 28.64 -0.31
N TYR A 33 -2.01 28.92 0.36
CA TYR A 33 -1.35 28.02 1.32
C TYR A 33 -2.20 27.70 2.57
N ASP A 34 -3.21 28.53 2.87
CA ASP A 34 -4.13 28.34 3.99
C ASP A 34 -5.31 27.40 3.66
N ARG A 35 -5.44 26.96 2.40
CA ARG A 35 -6.52 26.07 2.00
C ARG A 35 -6.19 24.62 2.40
N VAL A 36 -6.76 24.18 3.53
CA VAL A 36 -6.72 22.76 3.93
C VAL A 36 -7.31 21.91 2.80
N PRO A 37 -6.53 20.99 2.18
CA PRO A 37 -7.05 20.14 1.12
C PRO A 37 -8.26 19.36 1.63
N GLU A 38 -9.33 19.32 0.84
CA GLU A 38 -10.49 18.51 1.18
C GLU A 38 -10.06 17.06 1.39
N LYS A 39 -10.50 16.45 2.51
CA LYS A 39 -10.22 15.05 2.81
C LYS A 39 -10.91 14.18 1.77
N LYS A 40 -10.21 13.87 0.68
CA LYS A 40 -10.64 12.84 -0.29
C LYS A 40 -10.77 11.52 0.47
N LYS A 41 -12.01 11.08 0.73
CA LYS A 41 -12.29 9.73 1.27
C LYS A 41 -11.97 8.72 0.17
N LYS A 42 -10.70 8.37 0.03
CA LYS A 42 -10.28 7.18 -0.70
C LYS A 42 -9.34 6.44 0.23
N CYS A 43 -9.85 5.43 0.93
CA CYS A 43 -9.01 4.27 1.18
C CYS A 43 -8.61 3.82 -0.22
N LEU A 44 -7.36 4.05 -0.59
CA LEU A 44 -6.83 3.59 -1.86
C LEU A 44 -7.13 2.09 -1.92
N GLN A 45 -8.00 1.67 -2.84
CA GLN A 45 -8.31 0.26 -3.07
C GLN A 45 -7.09 -0.37 -3.73
N TYR A 46 -6.04 -0.61 -2.96
CA TYR A 46 -5.05 -1.58 -3.36
C TYR A 46 -5.61 -2.95 -2.96
N PRO A 47 -5.53 -3.97 -3.84
CA PRO A 47 -6.09 -5.30 -3.56
C PRO A 47 -5.54 -5.92 -2.27
N HIS A 48 -4.35 -5.48 -1.84
CA HIS A 48 -3.68 -5.93 -0.62
C HIS A 48 -3.87 -5.00 0.59
N LYS A 49 -4.34 -3.75 0.43
CA LYS A 49 -4.51 -2.81 1.56
C LYS A 49 -5.99 -2.56 1.85
N GLY A 50 -6.54 -3.37 2.75
CA GLY A 50 -7.86 -3.12 3.34
C GLY A 50 -7.93 -1.76 4.08
N PRO A 51 -9.13 -1.30 4.46
CA PRO A 51 -9.29 -0.03 5.17
C PRO A 51 -8.51 -0.05 6.50
N VAL A 52 -7.81 1.04 6.80
CA VAL A 52 -7.04 1.16 8.04
C VAL A 52 -7.99 1.14 9.24
N VAL A 53 -7.93 0.08 10.04
CA VAL A 53 -8.71 -0.04 11.28
C VAL A 53 -8.05 0.80 12.36
N ARG A 54 -8.62 1.98 12.67
CA ARG A 54 -8.11 2.88 13.72
C ARG A 54 -8.69 2.56 15.10
N LYS A 55 -9.95 2.13 15.18
CA LYS A 55 -10.68 1.89 16.43
C LYS A 55 -10.19 0.64 17.17
N LYS A 56 -10.06 0.74 18.50
CA LYS A 56 -9.58 -0.35 19.37
C LYS A 56 -10.47 -1.59 19.32
N LEU A 57 -11.79 -1.40 19.44
CA LEU A 57 -12.76 -2.51 19.42
C LEU A 57 -12.77 -3.22 18.07
N GLU A 58 -12.71 -2.46 16.97
CA GLU A 58 -12.64 -3.05 15.63
C GLU A 58 -11.33 -3.83 15.42
N ARG A 59 -10.20 -3.32 15.91
CA ARG A 59 -8.92 -4.05 15.86
C ARG A 59 -8.94 -5.34 16.67
N ALA A 60 -9.70 -5.39 17.77
CA ALA A 60 -9.81 -6.59 18.60
C ALA A 60 -10.60 -7.73 17.91
N LYS A 61 -11.52 -7.39 16.99
CA LYS A 61 -12.27 -8.36 16.19
C LYS A 61 -11.44 -9.00 15.07
N LEU A 62 -10.32 -8.37 14.68
CA LEU A 62 -9.44 -8.89 13.64
C LEU A 62 -8.71 -10.15 14.13
N THR A 63 -8.65 -11.15 13.25
CA THR A 63 -7.91 -12.39 13.46
C THR A 63 -6.41 -12.11 13.54
N GLY A 64 -5.74 -12.74 14.50
CA GLY A 64 -4.28 -12.70 14.58
C GLY A 64 -3.66 -13.60 13.52
N TRP A 65 -2.61 -13.13 12.85
CA TRP A 65 -1.79 -13.95 11.94
C TRP A 65 -0.36 -14.08 12.45
N ASP A 66 0.43 -14.95 11.81
CA ASP A 66 1.80 -15.26 12.21
C ASP A 66 2.80 -14.82 11.13
N CYS A 67 3.74 -13.95 11.51
CA CYS A 67 4.99 -13.78 10.78
C CYS A 67 5.92 -14.98 11.04
N ASP A 68 7.01 -15.10 10.30
CA ASP A 68 7.94 -16.24 10.40
C ASP A 68 8.48 -16.46 11.81
N LYS A 69 8.69 -15.38 12.57
CA LYS A 69 9.14 -15.45 13.98
C LYS A 69 8.03 -15.96 14.90
N CYS A 70 6.81 -15.46 14.74
CA CYS A 70 5.65 -15.91 15.51
C CYS A 70 5.33 -17.37 15.22
N GLU A 71 5.44 -17.80 13.97
CA GLU A 71 5.21 -19.19 13.57
C GLU A 71 6.18 -20.15 14.27
N LYS A 72 7.49 -19.82 14.29
CA LYS A 72 8.49 -20.60 15.02
C LYS A 72 8.19 -20.70 16.51
N TYR A 73 7.80 -19.58 17.13
CA TYR A 73 7.40 -19.54 18.53
C TYR A 73 6.19 -20.43 18.84
N TYR A 74 5.13 -20.36 18.04
CA TYR A 74 3.94 -21.18 18.30
C TYR A 74 4.18 -22.66 18.03
N LYS A 75 5.03 -23.00 17.05
CA LYS A 75 5.47 -24.38 16.79
C LYS A 75 6.24 -24.97 17.98
N SER A 76 7.11 -24.19 18.61
CA SER A 76 7.89 -24.69 19.77
C SER A 76 7.04 -24.96 21.01
N LEU A 77 5.82 -24.41 21.10
CA LEU A 77 4.94 -24.63 22.25
C LEU A 77 4.19 -25.98 22.22
N GLY A 78 4.14 -26.68 21.08
CA GLY A 78 3.50 -28.01 20.99
C GLY A 78 2.00 -28.02 21.32
N LEU A 79 1.28 -26.90 21.14
CA LEU A 79 -0.16 -26.82 21.42
C LEU A 79 -1.00 -27.48 20.32
N SER A 80 -2.17 -27.99 20.71
CA SER A 80 -3.22 -28.38 19.76
C SER A 80 -3.65 -27.17 18.92
N PRO A 81 -4.12 -27.37 17.67
CA PRO A 81 -4.44 -26.27 16.75
C PRO A 81 -5.49 -25.31 17.30
N GLU A 82 -6.46 -25.80 18.06
CA GLU A 82 -7.49 -24.96 18.71
C GLU A 82 -6.91 -24.06 19.79
N LYS A 83 -6.04 -24.61 20.66
CA LYS A 83 -5.38 -23.84 21.71
C LYS A 83 -4.42 -22.82 21.09
N LEU A 84 -3.75 -23.19 20.00
CA LEU A 84 -2.88 -22.29 19.24
C LEU A 84 -3.67 -21.12 18.64
N LYS A 85 -4.84 -21.38 18.04
CA LYS A 85 -5.71 -20.32 17.51
C LYS A 85 -6.19 -19.35 18.61
N LYS A 86 -6.60 -19.89 19.76
CA LYS A 86 -6.98 -19.06 20.93
C LYS A 86 -5.79 -18.23 21.43
N ARG A 87 -4.62 -18.85 21.62
CA ARG A 87 -3.37 -18.20 22.03
C ARG A 87 -2.98 -17.08 21.06
N LYS A 88 -3.08 -17.33 19.75
CA LYS A 88 -2.78 -16.36 18.69
C LYS A 88 -3.71 -15.16 18.74
N ASN A 89 -5.01 -15.39 18.85
CA ASN A 89 -5.98 -14.31 18.98
C ASN A 89 -5.87 -13.52 20.28
N LEU A 90 -5.29 -14.08 21.34
CA LEU A 90 -5.03 -13.37 22.59
C LEU A 90 -3.72 -12.58 22.55
N SER A 91 -2.63 -13.19 22.09
CA SER A 91 -1.26 -12.67 22.26
C SER A 91 -0.61 -12.12 20.99
N SER A 92 -1.16 -12.38 19.80
CA SER A 92 -0.58 -11.86 18.56
C SER A 92 -0.73 -10.34 18.48
N ARG A 93 0.40 -9.68 18.22
CA ARG A 93 0.45 -8.25 17.87
C ARG A 93 0.09 -8.01 16.40
N HIS A 94 0.17 -9.05 15.56
CA HIS A 94 -0.12 -8.98 14.13
C HIS A 94 -1.62 -9.23 13.89
N ARG A 95 -2.36 -8.17 13.58
CA ARG A 95 -3.81 -8.22 13.35
C ARG A 95 -4.17 -7.41 12.11
N SER A 96 -4.68 -8.09 11.10
CA SER A 96 -5.19 -7.51 9.87
C SER A 96 -6.15 -8.48 9.20
N GLU A 97 -6.97 -7.96 8.29
CA GLU A 97 -7.87 -8.78 7.47
C GLU A 97 -7.11 -9.58 6.40
N TYR A 98 -6.03 -8.98 5.87
CA TYR A 98 -5.13 -9.61 4.90
C TYR A 98 -3.77 -9.93 5.54
N ASN A 99 -3.26 -11.11 5.27
CA ASN A 99 -1.90 -11.52 5.61
C ASN A 99 -1.00 -11.28 4.40
N GLU A 100 -0.38 -10.09 4.35
CA GLU A 100 0.55 -9.72 3.28
C GLU A 100 1.92 -10.37 3.54
N ARG A 101 2.05 -11.69 3.28
CA ARG A 101 3.38 -12.23 2.98
C ARG A 101 3.72 -11.76 1.57
N TYR A 102 4.51 -10.70 1.46
CA TYR A 102 4.97 -10.22 0.17
C TYR A 102 5.85 -11.29 -0.47
N GLU A 103 5.34 -11.94 -1.50
CA GLU A 103 6.12 -12.78 -2.40
C GLU A 103 6.82 -11.85 -3.40
N THR A 104 7.85 -11.14 -2.92
CA THR A 104 8.76 -10.47 -3.84
C THR A 104 9.52 -11.56 -4.60
N PRO A 105 9.49 -11.57 -5.95
CA PRO A 105 10.20 -12.56 -6.73
C PRO A 105 11.69 -12.60 -6.37
N PRO A 106 12.34 -13.77 -6.47
CA PRO A 106 13.79 -13.87 -6.31
C PRO A 106 14.51 -12.89 -7.24
N GLY A 107 15.48 -12.15 -6.70
CA GLY A 107 16.26 -11.18 -7.46
C GLY A 107 15.59 -9.82 -7.73
N PHE A 108 14.36 -9.58 -7.28
CA PHE A 108 13.69 -8.28 -7.47
C PHE A 108 14.46 -7.12 -6.79
N TRP A 109 15.12 -7.40 -5.68
CA TRP A 109 15.93 -6.44 -4.92
C TRP A 109 17.42 -6.55 -5.21
N ASP A 110 17.83 -7.38 -6.19
CA ASP A 110 19.24 -7.50 -6.54
C ASP A 110 19.67 -6.20 -7.25
N PRO A 111 20.68 -5.49 -6.74
CA PRO A 111 21.12 -4.21 -7.28
C PRO A 111 21.93 -4.36 -8.59
N THR A 112 21.91 -5.53 -9.23
CA THR A 112 22.61 -5.79 -10.48
C THR A 112 21.87 -5.14 -11.64
N PHE A 113 21.98 -3.83 -11.73
CA PHE A 113 21.76 -3.16 -13.01
C PHE A 113 22.90 -3.64 -13.91
N SER A 114 22.58 -4.34 -15.00
CA SER A 114 23.56 -4.53 -16.06
C SER A 114 24.01 -3.12 -16.44
N GLN A 115 25.24 -2.75 -16.09
CA GLN A 115 25.88 -1.56 -16.62
C GLN A 115 25.94 -1.81 -18.12
N SER A 116 24.92 -1.33 -18.83
CA SER A 116 24.94 -1.23 -20.27
C SER A 116 26.10 -0.30 -20.57
N SER A 117 27.22 -0.91 -20.98
CA SER A 117 28.30 -0.33 -21.77
C SER A 117 28.15 1.18 -21.90
N ILE A 118 28.71 1.94 -20.95
CA ILE A 118 29.02 3.34 -21.21
C ILE A 118 29.90 3.28 -22.46
N PRO A 119 29.43 3.75 -23.63
CA PRO A 119 30.28 3.80 -24.80
C PRO A 119 31.51 4.60 -24.38
N PRO A 120 32.74 4.14 -24.67
CA PRO A 120 33.92 4.95 -24.39
C PRO A 120 33.69 6.30 -25.07
N ASP A 121 33.62 7.36 -24.27
CA ASP A 121 33.52 8.73 -24.76
C ASP A 121 34.66 8.91 -25.76
N SER A 122 34.29 9.01 -27.03
CA SER A 122 35.23 9.25 -28.12
C SER A 122 35.59 10.72 -28.11
N ASP A 123 36.47 11.08 -27.17
CA ASP A 123 37.26 12.30 -27.24
C ASP A 123 38.24 12.14 -28.42
N THR A 124 37.79 12.52 -29.62
CA THR A 124 38.70 12.80 -30.75
C THR A 124 39.24 14.21 -30.61
N ASP A 125 40.56 14.28 -30.42
CA ASP A 125 41.47 15.45 -30.46
C ASP A 125 41.43 16.18 -31.81
#